data_AF-A0A969N1M2-F1
#
_entry.id   AF-A0A969N1M2-F1
#
_cell.length_a   1.000
_cell.length_b   1.000
_cell.length_c   1.000
_cell.angle_alpha   90.00
_cell.angle_beta   90.00
_cell.angle_gamma   90.00
#
_symmetry.space_group_name_H-M   'P 1'
#
loop_
_entity.id
_entity.type
_entity.pdbx_description
1 polymer ?
#
loop_
_entity_poly.entity_id
_entity_poly.type
_entity_poly.pdbx_seq_one_letter_code
_entity_poly.pdbx_strand_id
1 'polypeptide(L)'
;MSIHRSSKAKRDRGVILTTKGWQKLQQAMQAAAAEQNWGQRFTREQLSDRTRLSLQTIARILKREAAVDRLSIEYFLRGFELTLLPGDYAPPTAPFEELATRQDDLHQDWGDAIDVSIFYGRETTLAQLQLWLVEDKCRLVALLGIGGIGKSALAVKLGMQLQSEFDVIVWRSLQNAPPLEDFLKSVCNFCCIYRQQIR
;
A
#
# COMPACT_ATOMS: atom_id res chain seq x y z
N MET A 1 21.08 7.64 -50.13
CA MET A 1 19.95 8.50 -49.77
C MET A 1 19.33 7.95 -48.49
N SER A 2 19.77 8.47 -47.34
CA SER A 2 19.40 7.95 -46.03
C SER A 2 18.04 8.50 -45.59
N ILE A 3 17.12 7.58 -45.27
CA ILE A 3 15.77 7.86 -44.80
C ILE A 3 15.86 8.48 -43.39
N HIS A 4 15.39 9.71 -43.23
CA HIS A 4 15.21 10.33 -41.92
C HIS A 4 14.13 9.57 -41.12
N ARG A 5 14.55 8.75 -40.14
CA ARG A 5 13.68 8.31 -39.04
C ARG A 5 13.46 9.48 -38.10
N SER A 6 12.29 10.10 -38.18
CA SER A 6 11.77 11.01 -37.16
C SER A 6 11.68 10.25 -35.82
N SER A 7 12.50 10.65 -34.83
CA SER A 7 12.36 10.19 -33.46
C SER A 7 11.11 10.86 -32.86
N LYS A 8 10.07 10.08 -32.59
CA LYS A 8 8.88 10.57 -31.88
C LYS A 8 9.29 10.94 -30.44
N ALA A 9 9.34 12.24 -30.16
CA ALA A 9 9.50 12.78 -28.81
C ALA A 9 8.41 12.18 -27.89
N LYS A 10 8.87 11.42 -26.88
CA LYS A 10 8.03 10.72 -25.90
C LYS A 10 7.39 11.78 -25.01
N ARG A 11 6.09 12.01 -25.17
CA ARG A 11 5.34 13.07 -24.45
C ARG A 11 5.33 12.75 -22.95
N ASP A 12 6.01 13.58 -22.18
CA ASP A 12 6.25 13.49 -20.73
C ASP A 12 5.01 13.77 -19.85
N ARG A 13 3.83 13.28 -20.28
CA ARG A 13 2.52 13.56 -19.64
C ARG A 13 1.87 12.35 -18.97
N GLY A 14 2.53 11.19 -19.05
CA GLY A 14 2.09 10.02 -18.31
C GLY A 14 2.34 10.22 -16.83
N VAL A 15 1.58 9.51 -15.99
CA VAL A 15 1.73 9.42 -14.55
C VAL A 15 1.63 7.96 -14.13
N ILE A 16 2.22 7.63 -13.00
CA ILE A 16 2.16 6.30 -12.38
C ILE A 16 1.58 6.48 -10.98
N LEU A 17 0.80 5.52 -10.50
CA LEU A 17 0.35 5.49 -9.11
C LEU A 17 1.57 5.33 -8.17
N THR A 18 1.67 6.22 -7.19
CA THR A 18 2.62 6.05 -6.08
C THR A 18 2.25 4.80 -5.28
N THR A 19 3.15 4.33 -4.42
CA THR A 19 2.85 3.19 -3.55
C THR A 19 1.63 3.45 -2.67
N LYS A 20 1.44 4.69 -2.18
CA LYS A 20 0.25 5.12 -1.44
C LYS A 20 -1.02 5.05 -2.29
N GLY A 21 -1.00 5.65 -3.49
CA GLY A 21 -2.15 5.62 -4.40
C GLY A 21 -2.52 4.20 -4.82
N TRP A 22 -1.51 3.33 -4.98
CA TRP A 22 -1.69 1.92 -5.28
C TRP A 22 -2.31 1.14 -4.12
N GLN A 23 -1.86 1.35 -2.89
CA GLN A 23 -2.43 0.70 -1.69
C GLN A 23 -3.90 1.07 -1.49
N LYS A 24 -4.24 2.37 -1.60
CA LYS A 24 -5.63 2.85 -1.54
C LYS A 24 -6.50 2.17 -2.61
N LEU A 25 -6.00 2.09 -3.83
CA LEU A 25 -6.74 1.45 -4.92
C LEU A 25 -6.96 -0.04 -4.64
N GLN A 26 -5.95 -0.76 -4.15
CA GLN A 26 -6.09 -2.18 -3.79
C GLN A 26 -7.13 -2.39 -2.68
N GLN A 27 -7.14 -1.55 -1.65
CA GLN A 27 -8.13 -1.63 -0.57
C GLN A 27 -9.54 -1.40 -1.10
N ALA A 28 -9.76 -0.36 -1.91
CA ALA A 28 -11.08 -0.09 -2.48
C ALA A 28 -11.54 -1.17 -3.47
N MET A 29 -10.63 -1.74 -4.26
CA MET A 29 -10.92 -2.90 -5.10
C MET A 29 -11.31 -4.14 -4.28
N GLN A 30 -10.69 -4.36 -3.12
CA GLN A 30 -11.02 -5.46 -2.23
C GLN A 30 -12.37 -5.26 -1.53
N ALA A 31 -12.65 -4.06 -1.03
CA ALA A 31 -13.93 -3.70 -0.42
C ALA A 31 -15.09 -3.86 -1.43
N ALA A 32 -14.94 -3.27 -2.62
CA ALA A 32 -15.94 -3.40 -3.67
C ALA A 32 -16.11 -4.85 -4.16
N ALA A 33 -15.04 -5.67 -4.14
CA ALA A 33 -15.13 -7.08 -4.48
C ALA A 33 -15.95 -7.87 -3.45
N ALA A 34 -15.77 -7.58 -2.16
CA ALA A 34 -16.53 -8.19 -1.08
C ALA A 34 -18.03 -7.87 -1.17
N GLU A 35 -18.37 -6.62 -1.49
CA GLU A 35 -19.76 -6.16 -1.56
C GLU A 35 -20.46 -6.55 -2.87
N GLN A 36 -19.77 -6.42 -4.00
CA GLN A 36 -20.41 -6.42 -5.33
C GLN A 36 -19.99 -7.60 -6.22
N ASN A 37 -18.94 -8.33 -5.85
CA ASN A 37 -18.37 -9.41 -6.67
C ASN A 37 -18.22 -10.72 -5.87
N TRP A 38 -19.04 -10.93 -4.84
CA TRP A 38 -19.03 -12.12 -3.98
C TRP A 38 -17.63 -12.47 -3.42
N GLY A 39 -16.82 -11.45 -3.12
CA GLY A 39 -15.45 -11.60 -2.62
C GLY A 39 -14.43 -12.02 -3.67
N GLN A 40 -14.81 -12.15 -4.94
CA GLN A 40 -13.87 -12.48 -6.02
C GLN A 40 -13.18 -11.20 -6.54
N ARG A 41 -11.90 -11.33 -6.93
CA ARG A 41 -11.17 -10.23 -7.57
C ARG A 41 -11.85 -9.86 -8.89
N PHE A 42 -11.94 -8.55 -9.17
CA PHE A 42 -12.49 -8.08 -10.44
C PHE A 42 -11.65 -8.58 -11.61
N THR A 43 -12.33 -9.11 -12.63
CA THR A 43 -11.70 -9.39 -13.93
C THR A 43 -11.42 -8.09 -14.66
N ARG A 44 -10.60 -8.15 -15.71
CA ARG A 44 -10.23 -6.96 -16.48
C ARG A 44 -11.41 -6.39 -17.23
N GLU A 45 -12.33 -7.27 -17.65
CA GLU A 45 -13.59 -6.95 -18.30
C GLU A 45 -14.52 -6.21 -17.32
N GLN A 46 -14.68 -6.72 -16.11
CA GLN A 46 -15.45 -6.03 -15.07
C GLN A 46 -14.88 -4.65 -14.73
N LEU A 47 -13.55 -4.53 -14.65
CA LEU A 47 -12.89 -3.24 -14.45
C LEU A 47 -13.10 -2.28 -15.63
N SER A 48 -13.11 -2.81 -16.85
CA SER A 48 -13.36 -2.04 -18.08
C SER A 48 -14.76 -1.44 -18.06
N ASP A 49 -15.76 -2.26 -17.75
CA ASP A 49 -17.14 -1.82 -17.69
C ASP A 49 -17.36 -0.78 -16.59
N ARG A 50 -16.75 -1.00 -15.42
CA ARG A 50 -16.88 -0.13 -14.25
C ARG A 50 -16.17 1.22 -14.42
N THR A 51 -14.96 1.23 -14.96
CA THR A 51 -14.12 2.44 -15.06
C THR A 51 -14.27 3.15 -16.40
N ARG A 52 -14.95 2.52 -17.37
CA ARG A 52 -15.07 2.96 -18.78
C ARG A 52 -13.73 3.15 -19.47
N LEU A 53 -12.71 2.40 -19.04
CA LEU A 53 -11.36 2.42 -19.61
C LEU A 53 -11.13 1.19 -20.47
N SER A 54 -10.23 1.31 -21.45
CA SER A 54 -9.87 0.17 -22.29
C SER A 54 -9.16 -0.93 -21.48
N LEU A 55 -9.35 -2.18 -21.88
CA LEU A 55 -8.66 -3.35 -21.31
C LEU A 55 -7.12 -3.22 -21.32
N GLN A 56 -6.57 -2.45 -22.28
CA GLN A 56 -5.13 -2.18 -22.36
C GLN A 56 -4.69 -1.15 -21.33
N THR A 57 -5.47 -0.09 -21.13
CA THR A 57 -5.22 0.93 -20.09
C THR A 57 -5.26 0.29 -18.70
N ILE A 58 -6.26 -0.56 -18.46
CA ILE A 58 -6.40 -1.32 -17.21
C ILE A 58 -5.18 -2.23 -16.98
N ALA A 59 -4.73 -2.94 -18.01
CA ALA A 59 -3.52 -3.77 -17.93
C ALA A 59 -2.31 -2.98 -17.42
N ARG A 60 -2.13 -1.79 -17.99
CA ARG A 60 -0.96 -0.94 -17.72
C ARG A 60 -1.01 -0.37 -16.31
N ILE A 61 -2.20 0.03 -15.86
CA ILE A 61 -2.42 0.48 -14.48
C ILE A 61 -2.14 -0.67 -13.50
N LEU A 62 -2.72 -1.85 -13.73
CA LEU A 62 -2.60 -2.98 -12.81
C LEU A 62 -1.19 -3.54 -12.70
N LYS A 63 -0.42 -3.50 -13.80
CA LYS A 63 0.97 -3.96 -13.81
C LYS A 63 1.96 -2.96 -13.23
N ARG A 64 1.57 -1.69 -13.04
CA ARG A 64 2.47 -0.56 -12.68
C ARG A 64 3.70 -0.40 -13.61
N GLU A 65 3.72 -1.08 -14.76
CA GLU A 65 4.86 -1.17 -15.68
C GLU A 65 4.99 0.05 -16.60
N ALA A 66 3.91 0.83 -16.79
CA ALA A 66 3.90 1.90 -17.77
C ALA A 66 3.05 3.09 -17.33
N ALA A 67 3.62 4.29 -17.46
CA ALA A 67 2.91 5.56 -17.29
C ALA A 67 1.62 5.59 -18.12
N VAL A 68 0.52 5.98 -17.51
CA VAL A 68 -0.79 6.19 -18.16
C VAL A 68 -1.19 7.64 -18.00
N ASP A 69 -2.13 8.14 -18.78
CA ASP A 69 -2.59 9.52 -18.60
C ASP A 69 -3.29 9.71 -17.24
N ARG A 70 -3.20 10.92 -16.68
CA ARG A 70 -3.75 11.24 -15.35
C ARG A 70 -5.26 11.04 -15.28
N LEU A 71 -5.97 11.36 -16.35
CA LEU A 71 -7.42 11.19 -16.43
C LEU A 71 -7.81 9.71 -16.36
N SER A 72 -7.04 8.81 -17.00
CA SER A 72 -7.24 7.36 -16.88
C SER A 72 -7.06 6.87 -15.45
N ILE A 73 -6.05 7.37 -14.71
CA ILE A 73 -5.90 7.04 -13.29
C ILE A 73 -7.11 7.56 -12.49
N GLU A 74 -7.54 8.79 -12.75
CA GLU A 74 -8.68 9.40 -12.08
C GLU A 74 -9.99 8.65 -12.35
N TYR A 75 -10.29 8.28 -13.59
CA TYR A 75 -11.46 7.48 -13.94
C TYR A 75 -11.42 6.09 -13.31
N PHE A 76 -10.23 5.48 -13.25
CA PHE A 76 -10.07 4.20 -12.58
C PHE A 76 -10.41 4.31 -11.11
N LEU A 77 -9.86 5.30 -10.41
CA LEU A 77 -10.13 5.57 -8.99
C LEU A 77 -11.60 5.93 -8.73
N ARG A 78 -12.20 6.78 -9.57
CA ARG A 78 -13.63 7.13 -9.47
C ARG A 78 -14.53 5.93 -9.63
N GLY A 79 -14.14 4.94 -10.44
CA GLY A 79 -14.87 3.67 -10.54
C GLY A 79 -14.99 2.95 -9.19
N PHE A 80 -14.06 3.21 -8.27
CA PHE A 80 -14.05 2.68 -6.90
C PHE A 80 -14.40 3.75 -5.85
N GLU A 81 -15.09 4.81 -6.25
CA GLU A 81 -15.49 5.92 -5.37
C GLU A 81 -14.32 6.63 -4.68
N LEU A 82 -13.10 6.49 -5.24
CA LEU A 82 -11.91 7.17 -4.77
C LEU A 82 -11.68 8.47 -5.54
N THR A 83 -11.18 9.48 -4.83
CA THR A 83 -10.75 10.75 -5.42
C THR A 83 -9.23 10.79 -5.55
N LEU A 84 -8.73 11.17 -6.72
CA LEU A 84 -7.28 11.27 -6.97
C LEU A 84 -6.70 12.50 -6.25
N LEU A 85 -5.88 12.29 -5.21
CA LEU A 85 -5.24 13.37 -4.46
C LEU A 85 -3.80 13.66 -4.93
N PRO A 86 -3.30 14.90 -4.72
CA PRO A 86 -1.88 15.22 -4.95
C PRO A 86 -0.99 14.36 -4.04
N GLY A 87 -0.25 13.40 -4.61
CA GLY A 87 0.58 12.43 -3.88
C GLY A 87 0.20 10.96 -4.10
N ASP A 88 -0.97 10.69 -4.68
CA ASP A 88 -1.36 9.34 -5.10
C ASP A 88 -0.76 8.95 -6.47
N TYR A 89 -0.17 9.92 -7.19
CA TYR A 89 0.47 9.72 -8.49
C TYR A 89 1.73 10.57 -8.64
N ALA A 90 2.62 10.16 -9.52
CA ALA A 90 3.89 10.82 -9.78
C ALA A 90 4.32 10.69 -11.26
N PRO A 91 5.17 11.59 -11.77
CA PRO A 91 5.68 11.50 -13.13
C PRO A 91 6.60 10.25 -13.29
N PRO A 92 6.61 9.61 -14.46
CA PRO A 92 7.37 8.39 -14.72
C PRO A 92 8.88 8.58 -14.73
N THR A 93 9.32 9.83 -14.78
CA THR A 93 10.71 10.29 -14.89
C THR A 93 11.27 10.78 -13.56
N ALA A 94 10.43 10.87 -12.51
CA ALA A 94 10.95 11.04 -11.16
C ALA A 94 11.91 9.88 -10.89
N PRO A 95 13.16 10.13 -10.45
CA PRO A 95 14.03 9.11 -9.94
C PRO A 95 13.22 8.16 -9.05
N PHE A 96 13.48 6.85 -9.14
CA PHE A 96 12.81 5.89 -8.26
C PHE A 96 12.97 6.29 -6.77
N GLU A 97 14.02 7.06 -6.47
CA GLU A 97 14.31 7.76 -5.20
C GLU A 97 13.36 8.95 -4.92
N GLU A 98 12.90 9.72 -5.91
CA GLU A 98 11.85 10.76 -5.78
C GLU A 98 10.42 10.21 -5.73
N LEU A 99 10.20 9.02 -6.30
CA LEU A 99 8.97 8.24 -6.11
C LEU A 99 8.88 7.62 -4.70
N ALA A 100 10.01 7.52 -4.01
CA ALA A 100 10.14 7.08 -2.62
C ALA A 100 10.17 8.25 -1.60
N THR A 101 10.69 9.43 -1.95
CA THR A 101 10.91 10.56 -1.00
C THR A 101 9.72 11.50 -0.78
N ARG A 102 8.49 11.03 -0.99
CA ARG A 102 7.36 11.47 -0.16
C ARG A 102 7.11 10.53 1.03
N GLN A 103 8.05 9.64 1.31
CA GLN A 103 8.31 9.10 2.64
C GLN A 103 9.31 10.04 3.30
N ASP A 104 8.86 10.99 4.10
CA ASP A 104 9.79 11.66 5.04
C ASP A 104 9.18 11.91 6.42
N ASP A 105 8.11 11.19 6.78
CA ASP A 105 7.60 11.23 8.16
C ASP A 105 7.20 9.87 8.76
N LEU A 106 7.19 8.78 7.99
CA LEU A 106 6.78 7.47 8.51
C LEU A 106 7.98 6.74 9.12
N HIS A 107 8.14 6.87 10.44
CA HIS A 107 9.22 6.22 11.18
C HIS A 107 8.82 4.81 11.54
N GLN A 108 9.34 3.87 10.74
CA GLN A 108 9.02 2.45 10.86
C GLN A 108 10.22 1.68 11.38
N ASP A 109 10.00 0.86 12.41
CA ASP A 109 10.97 -0.11 12.89
C ASP A 109 10.36 -1.51 12.82
N TRP A 110 10.78 -2.25 11.79
CA TRP A 110 10.33 -3.61 11.55
C TRP A 110 11.18 -4.67 12.26
N GLY A 111 12.33 -4.33 12.86
CA GLY A 111 13.21 -5.26 13.56
C GLY A 111 13.36 -6.63 12.87
N ASP A 112 13.13 -7.71 13.62
CA ASP A 112 13.14 -9.10 13.15
C ASP A 112 11.80 -9.56 12.52
N ALA A 113 11.03 -8.64 11.91
CA ALA A 113 9.80 -9.00 11.22
C ALA A 113 10.07 -9.99 10.08
N ILE A 114 9.17 -10.94 9.92
CA ILE A 114 9.27 -11.93 8.84
C ILE A 114 8.98 -11.29 7.49
N ASP A 115 9.67 -11.75 6.44
CA ASP A 115 9.37 -11.32 5.07
C ASP A 115 7.99 -11.81 4.62
N VAL A 116 7.16 -10.86 4.20
CA VAL A 116 5.79 -11.08 3.73
C VAL A 116 5.57 -10.56 2.30
N SER A 117 6.66 -10.49 1.53
CA SER A 117 6.65 -10.20 0.09
C SER A 117 5.73 -11.16 -0.65
N ILE A 118 5.75 -12.43 -0.25
CA ILE A 118 4.83 -13.47 -0.74
C ILE A 118 3.84 -13.78 0.39
N PHE A 119 2.58 -13.39 0.20
CA PHE A 119 1.50 -13.61 1.16
C PHE A 119 0.21 -13.97 0.42
N TYR A 120 -0.42 -15.08 0.79
CA TYR A 120 -1.59 -15.62 0.11
C TYR A 120 -2.79 -15.76 1.04
N GLY A 121 -3.97 -15.40 0.55
CA GLY A 121 -5.20 -15.51 1.29
C GLY A 121 -5.29 -14.51 2.46
N ARG A 122 -6.28 -14.73 3.34
CA ARG A 122 -6.54 -13.92 4.55
C ARG A 122 -6.93 -12.47 4.29
N GLU A 123 -7.32 -12.10 3.07
CA GLU A 123 -7.72 -10.75 2.72
C GLU A 123 -8.91 -10.26 3.55
N THR A 124 -9.89 -11.13 3.81
CA THR A 124 -11.05 -10.81 4.66
C THR A 124 -10.64 -10.50 6.10
N THR A 125 -9.71 -11.29 6.66
CA THR A 125 -9.17 -11.06 8.00
C THR A 125 -8.35 -9.78 8.06
N LEU A 126 -7.54 -9.47 7.04
CA LEU A 126 -6.79 -8.22 6.96
C LEU A 126 -7.73 -7.01 6.92
N ALA A 127 -8.77 -7.05 6.08
CA ALA A 127 -9.76 -5.97 5.98
C ALA A 127 -10.48 -5.74 7.32
N GLN A 128 -10.86 -6.81 8.01
CA GLN A 128 -11.49 -6.73 9.33
C GLN A 128 -10.54 -6.12 10.38
N LEU A 129 -9.27 -6.51 10.39
CA LEU A 129 -8.29 -5.94 11.31
C LEU A 129 -8.01 -4.46 11.02
N GLN A 130 -7.99 -4.07 9.75
CA GLN A 130 -7.88 -2.68 9.33
C GLN A 130 -9.08 -1.86 9.81
N LEU A 131 -10.31 -2.36 9.62
CA LEU A 131 -11.53 -1.72 10.12
C LEU A 131 -11.45 -1.47 11.63
N TRP A 132 -11.09 -2.50 12.40
CA TRP A 132 -10.97 -2.39 13.85
C TRP A 132 -9.94 -1.35 14.30
N LEU A 133 -8.76 -1.34 13.69
CA LEU A 133 -7.67 -0.45 14.09
C LEU A 133 -7.89 0.99 13.62
N VAL A 134 -8.36 1.18 12.39
CA VAL A 134 -8.42 2.50 11.73
C VAL A 134 -9.76 3.17 11.94
N GLU A 135 -10.87 2.46 11.71
CA GLU A 135 -12.23 3.04 11.78
C GLU A 135 -12.78 2.97 13.20
N ASP A 136 -12.80 1.77 13.80
CA ASP A 136 -13.34 1.57 15.16
C ASP A 136 -12.39 2.07 16.26
N LYS A 137 -11.16 2.46 15.89
CA LYS A 137 -10.10 2.93 16.80
C LYS A 137 -9.80 1.96 17.95
N CYS A 138 -9.88 0.66 17.69
CA CYS A 138 -9.45 -0.37 18.63
C CYS A 138 -7.96 -0.21 18.95
N ARG A 139 -7.62 -0.05 20.23
CA ARG A 139 -6.23 0.18 20.67
C ARG A 139 -5.44 -1.09 20.92
N LEU A 140 -6.13 -2.23 21.04
CA LEU A 140 -5.53 -3.52 21.30
C LEU A 140 -6.27 -4.59 20.51
N VAL A 141 -5.52 -5.35 19.73
CA VAL A 141 -6.03 -6.50 18.99
C VAL A 141 -5.11 -7.69 19.24
N ALA A 142 -5.69 -8.82 19.62
CA ALA A 142 -4.97 -10.07 19.84
C ALA A 142 -5.24 -11.06 18.70
N LEU A 143 -4.18 -11.54 18.05
CA LEU A 143 -4.27 -12.58 17.03
C LEU A 143 -4.04 -13.97 17.68
N LEU A 144 -5.09 -14.78 17.74
CA LEU A 144 -5.08 -16.11 18.36
C LEU A 144 -5.25 -17.22 17.32
N GLY A 145 -4.71 -18.41 17.61
CA GLY A 145 -4.82 -19.57 16.73
C GLY A 145 -3.67 -20.55 16.88
N ILE A 146 -3.79 -21.71 16.22
CA ILE A 146 -2.80 -22.80 16.29
C ILE A 146 -1.39 -22.36 15.85
N GLY A 147 -0.38 -23.09 16.31
CA GLY A 147 1.02 -22.86 15.92
C GLY A 147 1.20 -22.96 14.40
N GLY A 148 2.11 -22.16 13.83
CA GLY A 148 2.42 -22.21 12.39
C GLY A 148 1.35 -21.66 11.44
N ILE A 149 0.17 -21.27 11.90
CA ILE A 149 -0.95 -20.80 11.04
C ILE A 149 -0.71 -19.45 10.35
N GLY A 150 0.44 -18.81 10.57
CA GLY A 150 0.81 -17.54 9.94
C GLY A 150 0.35 -16.26 10.66
N LYS A 151 0.06 -16.32 11.97
CA LYS A 151 -0.37 -15.12 12.75
C LYS A 151 0.63 -13.97 12.69
N SER A 152 1.93 -14.29 12.86
CA SER A 152 2.99 -13.29 12.77
C SER A 152 3.08 -12.70 11.36
N ALA A 153 2.88 -13.51 10.32
CA ALA A 153 2.88 -13.05 8.94
C ALA A 153 1.71 -12.09 8.69
N LEU A 154 0.54 -12.42 9.22
CA LEU A 154 -0.65 -11.57 9.14
C LEU A 154 -0.43 -10.22 9.83
N ALA A 155 0.19 -10.22 11.02
CA ALA A 155 0.47 -8.99 11.77
C ALA A 155 1.47 -8.07 11.05
N VAL A 156 2.56 -8.63 10.53
CA VAL A 156 3.53 -7.87 9.71
C VAL A 156 2.85 -7.33 8.47
N LYS A 157 2.10 -8.17 7.74
CA LYS A 157 1.40 -7.76 6.52
C LYS A 157 0.41 -6.63 6.78
N LEU A 158 -0.35 -6.72 7.86
CA LEU A 158 -1.29 -5.69 8.30
C LEU A 158 -0.56 -4.38 8.58
N GLY A 159 0.49 -4.41 9.40
CA GLY A 159 1.19 -3.18 9.74
C GLY A 159 1.87 -2.53 8.51
N MET A 160 2.36 -3.31 7.54
CA MET A 160 2.85 -2.77 6.26
C MET A 160 1.73 -2.11 5.42
N GLN A 161 0.49 -2.59 5.52
CA GLN A 161 -0.66 -1.95 4.87
C GLN A 161 -1.12 -0.68 5.60
N LEU A 162 -1.00 -0.67 6.93
CA LEU A 162 -1.41 0.45 7.77
C LEU A 162 -0.32 1.49 8.00
N GLN A 163 0.84 1.33 7.36
CA GLN A 163 1.97 2.21 7.53
C GLN A 163 1.66 3.69 7.30
N SER A 164 0.69 4.03 6.45
CA SER A 164 0.31 5.43 6.21
C SER A 164 -0.68 5.99 7.22
N GLU A 165 -1.27 5.14 8.05
CA GLU A 165 -2.31 5.52 9.03
C GLU A 165 -1.73 5.82 10.41
N PHE A 166 -0.45 5.53 10.63
CA PHE A 166 0.25 5.73 11.89
C PHE A 166 1.56 6.48 11.67
N ASP A 167 1.80 7.51 12.47
CA ASP A 167 3.05 8.30 12.41
C ASP A 167 4.29 7.44 12.72
N VAL A 168 4.11 6.45 13.61
CA VAL A 168 5.18 5.57 14.09
C VAL A 168 4.66 4.13 14.15
N ILE A 169 5.43 3.21 13.57
CA ILE A 169 5.18 1.76 13.70
C ILE A 169 6.40 1.09 14.30
N VAL A 170 6.16 0.28 15.33
CA VAL A 170 7.21 -0.48 16.02
C VAL A 170 6.82 -1.95 16.09
N TRP A 171 7.65 -2.80 15.52
CA TRP A 171 7.57 -4.26 15.64
C TRP A 171 8.62 -4.76 16.63
N ARG A 172 8.20 -5.61 17.57
CA ARG A 172 9.09 -6.23 18.54
C ARG A 172 8.72 -7.69 18.74
N SER A 173 9.72 -8.55 18.68
CA SER A 173 9.59 -9.93 19.14
C SER A 173 9.58 -9.95 20.67
N LEU A 174 8.58 -10.60 21.26
CA LEU A 174 8.55 -10.91 22.69
C LEU A 174 9.00 -12.36 22.96
N GLN A 175 9.62 -13.01 21.97
CA GLN A 175 10.20 -14.35 22.18
C GLN A 175 11.27 -14.28 23.28
N ASN A 176 11.34 -15.34 24.09
CA ASN A 176 12.22 -15.42 25.26
C ASN A 176 11.92 -14.40 26.39
N ALA A 177 10.75 -13.75 26.36
CA ALA A 177 10.26 -12.87 27.42
C ALA A 177 11.32 -11.86 27.92
N PRO A 178 11.78 -10.93 27.06
CA PRO A 178 12.75 -9.93 27.46
C PRO A 178 12.24 -9.14 28.69
N PRO A 179 13.13 -8.70 29.59
CA PRO A 179 12.74 -7.85 30.70
C PRO A 179 11.94 -6.64 30.22
N LEU A 180 10.84 -6.32 30.93
CA LEU A 180 9.96 -5.22 30.55
C LEU A 180 10.73 -3.90 30.40
N GLU A 181 11.70 -3.65 31.26
CA GLU A 181 12.55 -2.46 31.19
C GLU A 181 13.32 -2.37 29.88
N ASP A 182 13.87 -3.48 29.39
CA ASP A 182 14.67 -3.49 28.16
C ASP A 182 13.78 -3.29 26.94
N PHE A 183 12.59 -3.89 26.95
CA PHE A 183 11.56 -3.65 25.94
C PHE A 183 11.13 -2.17 25.91
N LEU A 184 10.81 -1.58 27.07
CA LEU A 184 10.39 -0.18 27.16
C LEU A 184 11.51 0.78 26.76
N LYS A 185 12.76 0.53 27.18
CA LYS A 185 13.92 1.30 26.74
C LYS A 185 14.07 1.25 25.21
N SER A 186 13.91 0.09 24.60
CA SER A 186 13.98 -0.08 23.14
C SER A 186 12.91 0.75 22.41
N VAL A 187 11.65 0.70 22.87
CA VAL A 187 10.55 1.47 22.26
C VAL A 187 10.71 2.96 22.51
N CYS A 188 11.02 3.37 23.74
CA CYS A 188 11.23 4.77 24.10
C CYS A 188 12.39 5.38 23.31
N ASN A 189 13.52 4.67 23.15
CA ASN A 189 14.66 5.19 22.39
C ASN A 189 14.25 5.46 20.93
N PHE A 190 13.51 4.55 20.31
CA PHE A 190 13.00 4.73 18.95
C PHE A 190 12.07 5.96 18.84
N CYS A 191 11.11 6.10 19.76
CA CYS A 191 10.21 7.27 19.78
C CYS A 191 10.92 8.59 20.13
N CYS A 192 11.97 8.55 20.97
CA CYS A 192 12.77 9.73 21.34
C CYS A 192 13.60 10.23 20.15
N ILE A 193 14.19 9.32 19.38
CA ILE A 193 14.91 9.65 18.13
C ILE A 193 13.95 10.32 17.15
N TYR A 194 12.76 9.74 16.94
CA TYR A 194 11.71 10.34 16.11
C TYR A 194 11.37 11.79 16.52
N ARG A 195 11.21 12.03 17.83
CA ARG A 195 10.82 13.35 18.34
C ARG A 195 11.90 14.43 18.16
N GLN A 196 13.17 14.05 18.03
CA GLN A 196 14.27 14.99 17.77
C GLN A 196 14.39 15.37 16.29
N GLN A 197 13.88 14.54 15.38
CA GLN A 197 13.99 14.72 13.93
C GLN A 197 12.92 15.66 13.34
N ILE A 198 11.89 16.00 14.13
CA ILE A 198 10.78 16.91 13.78
C ILE A 198 11.04 18.38 14.21
N ARG A 199 12.15 18.66 14.90
CA ARG A 199 12.57 20.03 15.28
C ARG A 199 13.68 20.55 14.38
#